data_AF-A0A7L3XNI7-F1
#
_entry.id   AF-A0A7L3XNI7-F1
#
_cell.length_a   1.000
_cell.length_b   1.000
_cell.length_c   1.000
_cell.angle_alpha   90.00
_cell.angle_beta   90.00
_cell.angle_gamma   90.00
#
_symmetry.space_group_name_H-M   'P 1'
#
loop_
_entity.id
_entity.type
_entity.pdbx_description
1 polymer ?
#
loop_
_entity_poly.entity_id
_entity_poly.type
_entity_poly.pdbx_seq_one_letter_code
_entity_poly.pdbx_strand_id
1 'polypeptide(L)'
;QLQVLHEPLIDEDPVFIATCTERELRKRKKRKFSLWVRQCSSTGFICQIYVHLKEGSGADGLDALKNKPQLHSMVAKSLCQNASGKNYIIFTGPSITSLNLFEEFEKQGIYCCGLLSARKSDCTGLPPSMLNNPETPQSRGQYRIRMKGNMSLICWYNKGHFRFLTNAYSPVQQGVIIKRKSGEIPCPLAVEAFAAHLSYICKYDDKYSKYFISHKPNKTWQQVFWFAISIAINNAYILYKMSEAYHVTRYSRAQFGERLVKELLGLEDTSPSH
;
A
#
# COMPACT_ATOMS: atom_id res chain seq x y z
N GLN A 1 -12.42 8.87 3.23
CA GLN A 1 -11.01 8.78 3.69
C GLN A 1 -10.20 7.95 2.68
N LEU A 2 -8.94 8.32 2.43
CA LEU A 2 -8.04 7.60 1.51
C LEU A 2 -7.16 6.59 2.25
N GLN A 3 -7.12 5.35 1.78
CA GLN A 3 -6.33 4.28 2.37
C GLN A 3 -5.73 3.37 1.32
N VAL A 4 -4.76 2.54 1.70
CA VAL A 4 -4.10 1.59 0.79
C VAL A 4 -3.95 0.20 1.41
N LEU A 5 -4.07 -0.82 0.58
CA LEU A 5 -3.65 -2.19 0.86
C LEU A 5 -2.26 -2.46 0.27
N HIS A 6 -1.27 -2.76 1.11
CA HIS A 6 0.06 -3.13 0.65
C HIS A 6 0.77 -4.08 1.63
N GLU A 7 1.87 -4.67 1.16
CA GLU A 7 2.84 -5.34 2.04
C GLU A 7 3.85 -4.29 2.49
N PRO A 8 4.01 -4.01 3.80
CA PRO A 8 5.00 -3.06 4.26
C PRO A 8 6.42 -3.56 4.02
N LEU A 9 7.34 -2.64 3.78
CA LEU A 9 8.75 -2.96 3.69
C LEU A 9 9.28 -3.25 5.09
N ILE A 10 9.35 -4.53 5.40
CA ILE A 10 10.14 -5.03 6.51
C ILE A 10 11.49 -5.35 5.88
N ASP A 11 12.51 -4.55 6.16
CA ASP A 11 13.87 -4.91 5.78
C ASP A 11 14.56 -5.55 6.98
N GLU A 12 15.31 -6.62 6.72
CA GLU A 12 16.42 -7.02 7.60
C GLU A 12 17.76 -6.45 7.12
N ASP A 13 17.76 -5.62 6.06
CA ASP A 13 18.94 -4.89 5.59
C ASP A 13 18.54 -3.48 5.10
N PRO A 14 19.17 -2.42 5.61
CA PRO A 14 18.84 -1.06 5.24
C PRO A 14 19.39 -0.77 3.84
N VAL A 15 18.54 -0.51 2.85
CA VAL A 15 18.72 0.44 1.73
C VAL A 15 17.71 0.08 0.62
N PHE A 16 16.61 0.83 0.52
CA PHE A 16 15.88 0.97 -0.74
C PHE A 16 15.03 2.24 -0.82
N ILE A 17 15.53 3.27 -1.50
CA ILE A 17 14.70 4.21 -2.28
C ILE A 17 15.01 3.92 -3.74
N ALA A 18 14.17 3.14 -4.42
CA ALA A 18 14.08 3.22 -5.87
C ALA A 18 12.64 2.98 -6.34
N THR A 19 12.23 3.87 -7.23
CA THR A 19 10.90 4.00 -7.84
C THR A 19 10.41 2.71 -8.49
N CYS A 20 9.08 2.55 -8.54
CA CYS A 20 8.32 1.41 -9.08
C CYS A 20 8.55 1.04 -10.57
N THR A 21 9.68 1.42 -11.18
CA THR A 21 10.03 1.07 -12.56
C THR A 21 11.18 0.08 -12.67
N GLU A 22 12.01 -0.10 -11.63
CA GLU A 22 13.11 -1.06 -11.66
C GLU A 22 13.05 -1.94 -10.41
N ARG A 23 12.32 -3.05 -10.53
CA ARG A 23 12.27 -4.12 -9.53
C ARG A 23 13.15 -5.29 -9.99
N GLU A 24 14.33 -5.00 -10.53
CA GLU A 24 15.29 -6.04 -10.89
C GLU A 24 16.29 -6.27 -9.75
N LEU A 25 16.28 -7.51 -9.28
CA LEU A 25 17.38 -8.21 -8.61
C LEU A 25 17.82 -7.72 -7.22
N ARG A 26 16.92 -7.77 -6.22
CA ARG A 26 17.36 -8.03 -4.83
C ARG A 26 16.46 -9.08 -4.16
N LYS A 27 17.03 -10.25 -3.88
CA LYS A 27 16.32 -11.42 -3.32
C LYS A 27 15.94 -11.12 -1.87
N ARG A 28 14.67 -10.76 -1.63
CA ARG A 28 14.08 -10.80 -0.28
C ARG A 28 14.33 -12.18 0.30
N LYS A 29 14.93 -12.30 1.50
CA LYS A 29 15.00 -13.58 2.22
C LYS A 29 13.59 -14.16 2.30
N LYS A 30 13.41 -15.41 1.86
CA LYS A 30 12.09 -16.07 1.86
C LYS A 30 11.61 -16.19 3.31
N ARG A 31 10.70 -15.29 3.70
CA ARG A 31 9.98 -15.41 4.97
C ARG A 31 9.02 -16.58 4.93
N LYS A 32 8.86 -17.23 6.09
CA LYS A 32 7.86 -18.26 6.35
C LYS A 32 6.44 -17.69 6.51
N PHE A 33 6.27 -16.38 6.38
CA PHE A 33 4.96 -15.71 6.38
C PHE A 33 4.93 -14.57 5.36
N SER A 34 3.73 -14.11 5.05
CA SER A 34 3.43 -12.89 4.33
C SER A 34 2.58 -11.99 5.22
N LEU A 35 2.66 -10.68 5.00
CA LEU A 35 1.91 -9.71 5.77
C LEU A 35 1.43 -8.58 4.87
N TRP A 36 0.15 -8.26 4.99
CA TRP A 36 -0.49 -7.11 4.35
C TRP A 36 -1.08 -6.19 5.40
N VAL A 37 -1.19 -4.91 5.07
CA VAL A 37 -1.76 -3.89 5.94
C VAL A 37 -2.74 -3.01 5.18
N ARG A 38 -3.74 -2.48 5.89
CA ARG A 38 -4.56 -1.36 5.45
C ARG A 38 -4.06 -0.10 6.14
N GLN A 39 -3.56 0.86 5.38
CA GLN A 39 -2.90 2.05 5.90
C GLN A 39 -3.61 3.33 5.46
N CYS A 40 -3.74 4.30 6.37
CA CYS A 40 -4.24 5.64 6.05
C CYS A 40 -3.21 6.42 5.22
N SER A 41 -3.59 6.87 4.02
CA SER A 41 -2.65 7.50 3.09
C SER A 41 -2.16 8.88 3.57
N SER A 42 -2.96 9.62 4.34
CA SER A 42 -2.59 10.96 4.82
C SER A 42 -1.64 10.95 6.01
N THR A 43 -1.82 10.02 6.94
CA THR A 43 -1.08 9.99 8.22
C THR A 43 -0.01 8.91 8.28
N GLY A 44 -0.14 7.89 7.43
CA GLY A 44 0.65 6.66 7.51
C GLY A 44 0.19 5.69 8.60
N PHE A 45 -0.92 5.96 9.29
CA PHE A 45 -1.41 5.10 10.37
C PHE A 45 -1.88 3.75 9.82
N ILE A 46 -1.35 2.64 10.35
CA ILE A 46 -1.77 1.31 9.96
C ILE A 46 -3.03 0.92 10.73
N CYS A 47 -4.14 0.77 10.01
CA CYS A 47 -5.48 0.55 10.56
C CYS A 47 -5.79 -0.93 10.81
N GLN A 48 -5.30 -1.82 9.95
CA GLN A 48 -5.51 -3.27 10.04
C GLN A 48 -4.26 -3.99 9.51
N ILE A 49 -4.02 -5.19 10.04
CA ILE A 49 -2.95 -6.08 9.60
C ILE A 49 -3.53 -7.46 9.28
N TYR A 50 -2.95 -8.14 8.30
CA TYR A 50 -3.27 -9.51 7.97
C TYR A 50 -1.98 -10.31 7.85
N VAL A 51 -1.83 -11.36 8.64
CA VAL A 51 -0.68 -12.26 8.64
C VAL A 51 -1.09 -13.58 8.04
N HIS A 52 -0.37 -14.04 7.02
CA HIS A 52 -0.55 -15.36 6.43
C HIS A 52 0.71 -16.19 6.64
N LEU A 53 0.61 -17.30 7.34
CA LEU A 53 1.69 -18.28 7.42
C LEU A 53 1.76 -19.04 6.10
N LYS A 54 2.96 -19.16 5.55
CA LYS A 54 3.17 -20.02 4.38
C LYS A 54 3.25 -21.44 4.91
N GLU A 55 2.27 -22.27 4.56
CA GLU A 55 2.30 -23.69 4.90
C GLU A 55 3.59 -24.33 4.35
N GLY A 56 4.07 -25.35 5.08
CA GLY A 56 5.22 -26.14 4.66
C GLY A 56 5.02 -26.68 3.24
N SER A 57 6.13 -26.89 2.53
CA SER A 57 6.22 -27.36 1.15
C SER A 57 5.52 -28.70 0.88
N GLY A 58 4.19 -28.72 0.90
CA GLY A 58 3.34 -29.90 0.66
C GLY A 58 2.19 -29.65 -0.33
N ALA A 59 1.93 -28.40 -0.74
CA ALA A 59 1.03 -28.11 -1.84
C ALA A 59 1.84 -27.94 -3.12
N ASP A 60 1.50 -28.73 -4.14
CA ASP A 60 2.09 -28.64 -5.48
C ASP A 60 2.13 -27.18 -5.94
N GLY A 61 3.29 -26.75 -6.46
CA GLY A 61 3.54 -25.34 -6.81
C GLY A 61 2.52 -24.74 -7.78
N LEU A 62 1.79 -25.60 -8.51
CA LEU A 62 0.71 -25.25 -9.42
C LEU A 62 -0.58 -24.84 -8.69
N ASP A 63 -0.97 -25.54 -7.62
CA ASP A 63 -2.16 -25.22 -6.82
C ASP A 63 -1.93 -23.97 -5.98
N ALA A 64 -0.72 -23.81 -5.45
CA ALA A 64 -0.30 -22.59 -4.79
C ALA A 64 -0.27 -21.37 -5.74
N LEU A 65 -0.19 -21.55 -7.07
CA LEU A 65 -0.31 -20.48 -8.07
C LEU A 65 -1.78 -20.19 -8.42
N LYS A 66 -2.61 -21.22 -8.58
CA LYS A 66 -4.06 -21.09 -8.86
C LYS A 66 -4.80 -20.38 -7.72
N ASN A 67 -4.38 -20.58 -6.47
CA ASN A 67 -5.03 -19.99 -5.29
C ASN A 67 -4.55 -18.56 -4.96
N LYS A 68 -3.55 -17.99 -5.66
CA LYS A 68 -3.02 -16.64 -5.33
C LYS A 68 -4.03 -15.51 -5.52
N PRO A 69 -4.77 -15.42 -6.64
CA PRO A 69 -5.79 -14.38 -6.80
C PRO A 69 -6.87 -14.49 -5.72
N GLN A 70 -7.26 -15.72 -5.36
CA GLN A 70 -8.23 -15.98 -4.28
C GLN A 70 -7.67 -15.53 -2.92
N LEU A 71 -6.40 -15.82 -2.63
CA LEU A 71 -5.72 -15.36 -1.42
C LEU A 71 -5.71 -13.82 -1.34
N HIS A 72 -5.30 -13.12 -2.40
CA HIS A 72 -5.24 -11.66 -2.37
C HIS A 72 -6.61 -11.00 -2.24
N SER A 73 -7.64 -11.57 -2.88
CA SER A 73 -9.03 -11.13 -2.71
C SER A 73 -9.50 -11.33 -1.26
N MET A 74 -9.26 -12.51 -0.68
CA MET A 74 -9.59 -12.81 0.73
C MET A 74 -8.86 -11.86 1.71
N VAL A 75 -7.56 -11.63 1.49
CA VAL A 75 -6.76 -10.69 2.29
C VAL A 75 -7.36 -9.29 2.21
N ALA A 76 -7.72 -8.82 1.02
CA ALA A 76 -8.31 -7.50 0.85
C ALA A 76 -9.64 -7.37 1.59
N LYS A 77 -10.52 -8.38 1.48
CA LYS A 77 -11.80 -8.43 2.21
C LYS A 77 -11.59 -8.38 3.72
N SER A 78 -10.67 -9.19 4.24
CA SER A 78 -10.36 -9.20 5.68
C SER A 78 -9.83 -7.85 6.17
N LEU A 79 -8.89 -7.25 5.43
CA LEU A 79 -8.35 -5.93 5.76
C LEU A 79 -9.40 -4.82 5.72
N CYS A 80 -10.46 -4.98 4.91
CA CYS A 80 -11.52 -4.00 4.71
C CYS A 80 -12.84 -4.33 5.44
N GLN A 81 -12.88 -5.37 6.27
CA GLN A 81 -14.11 -5.81 6.95
C GLN A 81 -14.82 -4.69 7.75
N ASN A 82 -14.04 -3.77 8.32
CA ASN A 82 -14.52 -2.62 9.10
C ASN A 82 -14.53 -1.30 8.32
N ALA A 83 -14.48 -1.36 6.98
CA ALA A 83 -14.58 -0.21 6.08
C ALA A 83 -15.97 -0.08 5.43
N SER A 84 -16.84 -1.09 5.55
CA SER A 84 -18.18 -1.08 4.97
C SER A 84 -19.01 0.11 5.45
N GLY A 85 -19.72 0.75 4.52
CA GLY A 85 -20.57 1.93 4.75
C GLY A 85 -19.81 3.24 4.97
N LYS A 86 -18.47 3.24 4.96
CA LYS A 86 -17.67 4.45 5.29
C LYS A 86 -17.24 5.27 4.08
N ASN A 87 -17.60 4.85 2.86
CA ASN A 87 -17.23 5.52 1.61
C ASN A 87 -15.72 5.77 1.53
N TYR A 88 -14.93 4.77 1.94
CA TYR A 88 -13.48 4.83 1.84
C TYR A 88 -13.03 4.59 0.40
N ILE A 89 -11.95 5.25 0.01
CA ILE A 89 -11.26 4.97 -1.24
C ILE A 89 -10.02 4.15 -0.91
N ILE A 90 -9.96 2.94 -1.44
CA ILE A 90 -8.90 1.96 -1.21
C ILE A 90 -8.01 1.86 -2.46
N PHE A 91 -6.77 2.27 -2.31
CA PHE A 91 -5.74 2.05 -3.33
C PHE A 91 -5.18 0.64 -3.24
N THR A 92 -4.95 0.00 -4.39
CA THR A 92 -4.47 -1.39 -4.45
C THR A 92 -3.36 -1.59 -5.47
N GLY A 93 -2.43 -2.48 -5.14
CA GLY A 93 -1.44 -2.98 -6.09
C GLY A 93 -2.03 -4.01 -7.08
N PRO A 94 -1.23 -4.42 -8.09
CA PRO A 94 -1.71 -5.34 -9.12
C PRO A 94 -2.23 -6.69 -8.63
N SER A 95 -1.65 -7.25 -7.56
CA SER A 95 -2.07 -8.55 -7.04
C SER A 95 -3.46 -8.57 -6.42
N ILE A 96 -3.97 -7.42 -6.00
CA ILE A 96 -5.30 -7.27 -5.37
C ILE A 96 -6.32 -6.70 -6.36
N THR A 97 -5.88 -5.98 -7.38
CA THR A 97 -6.78 -5.27 -8.31
C THR A 97 -7.48 -6.26 -9.25
N SER A 98 -8.80 -6.35 -9.18
CA SER A 98 -9.65 -7.09 -10.11
C SER A 98 -11.06 -6.49 -10.21
N LEU A 99 -11.74 -6.76 -11.33
CA LEU A 99 -13.10 -6.26 -11.57
C LEU A 99 -14.08 -6.77 -10.50
N ASN A 100 -14.09 -8.08 -10.26
CA ASN A 100 -15.01 -8.73 -9.34
C ASN A 100 -14.86 -8.21 -7.90
N LEU A 101 -13.62 -8.05 -7.41
CA LEU A 101 -13.38 -7.53 -6.07
C LEU A 101 -13.90 -6.09 -5.93
N PHE A 102 -13.69 -5.24 -6.95
CA PHE A 102 -14.13 -3.86 -6.88
C PHE A 102 -15.66 -3.73 -6.99
N GLU A 103 -16.32 -4.55 -7.80
CA GLU A 103 -17.79 -4.64 -7.84
C GLU A 103 -18.36 -5.11 -6.49
N GLU A 104 -17.69 -6.01 -5.77
CA GLU A 104 -18.10 -6.45 -4.43
C GLU A 104 -17.90 -5.38 -3.35
N PHE A 105 -16.77 -4.67 -3.40
CA PHE A 105 -16.49 -3.56 -2.48
C PHE A 105 -17.45 -2.38 -2.69
N GLU A 106 -17.84 -2.11 -3.94
CA GLU A 106 -18.81 -1.05 -4.24
C GLU A 106 -20.15 -1.29 -3.54
N LYS A 107 -20.63 -2.54 -3.53
CA LYS A 107 -21.86 -2.94 -2.81
C LYS A 107 -21.79 -2.69 -1.30
N GLN A 108 -20.58 -2.57 -0.76
CA GLN A 108 -20.32 -2.30 0.65
C GLN A 108 -20.00 -0.82 0.92
N GLY A 109 -20.14 0.08 -0.07
CA GLY A 109 -19.74 1.47 0.06
C GLY A 109 -18.22 1.63 0.23
N ILE A 110 -17.44 0.77 -0.41
CA ILE A 110 -15.99 0.82 -0.48
C ILE A 110 -15.60 1.04 -1.94
N TYR A 111 -14.95 2.16 -2.22
CA TYR A 111 -14.51 2.52 -3.57
C TYR A 111 -13.02 2.23 -3.72
N CYS A 112 -12.57 2.02 -4.95
CA CYS A 112 -11.23 1.53 -5.22
C CYS A 112 -10.54 2.27 -6.37
N CYS A 113 -9.22 2.31 -6.31
CA CYS A 113 -8.36 2.71 -7.42
C CYS A 113 -7.09 1.85 -7.42
N GLY A 114 -6.97 0.96 -8.40
CA GLY A 114 -5.92 -0.06 -8.43
C GLY A 114 -5.12 -0.04 -9.72
N LEU A 115 -3.84 -0.40 -9.63
CA LEU A 115 -3.00 -0.65 -10.80
C LEU A 115 -3.28 -2.06 -11.34
N LEU A 116 -3.47 -2.21 -12.65
CA LEU A 116 -3.63 -3.50 -13.32
C LEU A 116 -2.32 -3.97 -13.97
N SER A 117 -2.07 -5.26 -13.90
CA SER A 117 -1.01 -5.95 -14.64
C SER A 117 -1.52 -7.29 -15.14
N ALA A 118 -1.43 -7.52 -16.45
CA ALA A 118 -1.81 -8.81 -17.06
C ALA A 118 -1.08 -10.02 -16.45
N ARG A 119 0.08 -9.80 -15.80
CA ARG A 119 0.86 -10.86 -15.15
C ARG A 119 0.53 -11.09 -13.67
N LYS A 120 -0.13 -10.14 -13.01
CA LYS A 120 -0.31 -10.16 -11.55
C LYS A 120 -1.76 -9.96 -11.10
N SER A 121 -2.60 -9.39 -11.94
CA SER A 121 -4.01 -9.10 -11.68
C SER A 121 -4.89 -10.17 -12.29
N ASP A 122 -6.02 -10.43 -11.63
CA ASP A 122 -7.13 -11.12 -12.29
C ASP A 122 -7.81 -10.13 -13.26
N CYS A 123 -7.64 -10.39 -14.55
CA CYS A 123 -8.17 -9.55 -15.63
C CYS A 123 -9.47 -10.10 -16.23
N THR A 124 -10.10 -11.08 -15.57
CA THR A 124 -11.36 -11.68 -16.03
C THR A 124 -12.44 -10.61 -16.17
N GLY A 125 -13.14 -10.62 -17.30
CA GLY A 125 -14.19 -9.65 -17.62
C GLY A 125 -13.70 -8.28 -18.12
N LEU A 126 -12.38 -8.05 -18.25
CA LEU A 126 -11.83 -6.82 -18.82
C LEU A 126 -11.62 -6.95 -20.34
N PRO A 127 -11.83 -5.87 -21.11
CA PRO A 127 -11.68 -5.91 -22.57
C PRO A 127 -10.20 -6.10 -22.99
N PRO A 128 -9.87 -7.13 -23.79
CA PRO A 128 -8.49 -7.39 -24.23
C PRO A 128 -7.83 -6.20 -24.95
N SER A 129 -8.62 -5.40 -25.67
CA SER A 129 -8.18 -4.20 -26.38
C SER A 129 -7.64 -3.07 -25.47
N MET A 130 -7.85 -3.19 -24.15
CA MET A 130 -7.29 -2.31 -23.13
C MET A 130 -6.12 -2.96 -22.38
N LEU A 131 -5.97 -4.28 -22.46
CA LEU A 131 -4.90 -5.05 -21.79
C LEU A 131 -3.65 -5.19 -22.66
N ASN A 132 -3.82 -5.23 -23.98
CA ASN A 132 -2.71 -5.25 -24.93
C ASN A 132 -2.13 -3.85 -25.14
N ASN A 133 -0.84 -3.77 -25.45
CA ASN A 133 -0.23 -2.50 -25.85
C ASN A 133 -0.60 -2.23 -27.32
N PRO A 134 -0.97 -1.00 -27.69
CA PRO A 134 -1.13 -0.62 -29.10
C PRO A 134 0.22 -0.74 -29.82
N GLU A 135 0.16 -1.11 -31.10
CA GLU A 135 1.35 -1.18 -31.97
C GLU A 135 1.88 0.20 -32.34
N THR A 136 0.99 1.20 -32.37
CA THR A 136 1.34 2.58 -32.68
C THR A 136 2.07 3.25 -31.52
N PRO A 137 3.17 4.00 -31.78
CA PRO A 137 3.80 4.87 -30.80
C PRO A 137 2.78 5.81 -30.14
N GLN A 138 2.91 6.00 -28.83
CA GLN A 138 2.04 6.90 -28.05
C GLN A 138 2.83 8.10 -27.57
N SER A 139 2.17 9.25 -27.47
CA SER A 139 2.77 10.43 -26.84
C SER A 139 2.47 10.44 -25.33
N ARG A 140 3.41 11.00 -24.56
CA ARG A 140 3.26 11.09 -23.09
C ARG A 140 1.99 11.85 -22.74
N GLY A 141 1.24 11.33 -21.78
CA GLY A 141 -0.02 11.93 -21.35
C GLY A 141 -1.24 11.36 -22.06
N GLN A 142 -1.09 10.70 -23.21
CA GLN A 142 -2.23 10.07 -23.89
C GLN A 142 -2.87 8.98 -23.03
N TYR A 143 -4.19 8.93 -23.05
CA TYR A 143 -4.95 7.89 -22.37
C TYR A 143 -6.15 7.42 -23.17
N ARG A 144 -6.56 6.19 -22.89
CA ARG A 144 -7.80 5.58 -23.35
C ARG A 144 -8.64 5.17 -22.16
N ILE A 145 -9.96 5.27 -22.28
CA ILE A 145 -10.90 4.89 -21.23
C ILE A 145 -11.97 3.95 -21.80
N ARG A 146 -12.35 2.97 -21.00
CA ARG A 146 -13.54 2.14 -21.17
C ARG A 146 -14.30 2.10 -19.85
N MET A 147 -15.63 2.11 -19.91
CA MET A 147 -16.48 2.14 -18.72
C MET A 147 -17.51 1.02 -18.76
N LYS A 148 -17.92 0.58 -17.57
CA LYS A 148 -19.08 -0.29 -17.33
C LYS A 148 -19.74 0.20 -16.03
N GLY A 149 -20.87 0.88 -16.15
CA GLY A 149 -21.49 1.56 -14.99
C GLY A 149 -20.51 2.57 -14.38
N ASN A 150 -20.33 2.48 -13.06
CA ASN A 150 -19.39 3.34 -12.30
C ASN A 150 -17.92 2.92 -12.45
N MET A 151 -17.66 1.73 -13.00
CA MET A 151 -16.30 1.22 -13.16
C MET A 151 -15.63 1.79 -14.41
N SER A 152 -14.42 2.30 -14.24
CA SER A 152 -13.57 2.83 -15.31
C SER A 152 -12.27 2.06 -15.41
N LEU A 153 -11.95 1.61 -16.62
CA LEU A 153 -10.65 1.08 -17.01
C LEU A 153 -9.90 2.14 -17.81
N ILE A 154 -8.79 2.60 -17.26
CA ILE A 154 -7.96 3.68 -17.81
C ILE A 154 -6.63 3.09 -18.24
N CYS A 155 -6.20 3.34 -19.48
CA CYS A 155 -4.85 3.04 -19.96
C CYS A 155 -4.15 4.37 -20.25
N TRP A 156 -3.16 4.74 -19.45
CA TRP A 156 -2.40 5.99 -19.58
C TRP A 156 -0.95 5.70 -19.98
N TYR A 157 -0.45 6.46 -20.94
CA TYR A 157 0.90 6.32 -21.47
C TYR A 157 1.85 7.40 -20.95
N ASN A 158 3.03 6.97 -20.51
CA ASN A 158 4.13 7.87 -20.13
C ASN A 158 5.47 7.35 -20.70
N LYS A 159 6.23 6.59 -19.92
CA LYS A 159 7.40 5.82 -20.42
C LYS A 159 7.02 4.35 -20.75
N GLY A 160 5.73 4.07 -20.76
CA GLY A 160 5.13 2.75 -20.82
C GLY A 160 3.64 2.86 -20.47
N HIS A 161 2.91 1.76 -20.69
CA HIS A 161 1.48 1.69 -20.43
C HIS A 161 1.19 1.36 -18.96
N PHE A 162 0.51 2.28 -18.28
CA PHE A 162 -0.05 2.07 -16.96
C PHE A 162 -1.55 1.91 -17.08
N ARG A 163 -2.08 0.83 -16.49
CA ARG A 163 -3.50 0.48 -16.55
C ARG A 163 -4.07 0.61 -15.16
N PHE A 164 -5.20 1.29 -15.02
CA PHE A 164 -5.87 1.51 -13.76
C PHE A 164 -7.32 1.05 -13.86
N LEU A 165 -7.78 0.37 -12.82
CA LEU A 165 -9.19 0.10 -12.60
C LEU A 165 -9.66 1.00 -11.47
N THR A 166 -10.81 1.66 -11.61
CA THR A 166 -11.35 2.51 -10.55
C THR A 166 -12.86 2.72 -10.66
N ASN A 167 -13.53 2.78 -9.51
CA ASN A 167 -14.88 3.33 -9.35
C ASN A 167 -14.91 4.51 -8.36
N ALA A 168 -13.73 5.03 -8.00
CA ALA A 168 -13.57 6.11 -7.03
C ALA A 168 -13.39 7.49 -7.66
N TYR A 169 -12.98 7.53 -8.93
CA TYR A 169 -12.67 8.76 -9.66
C TYR A 169 -13.42 8.81 -10.97
N SER A 170 -13.90 10.01 -11.30
CA SER A 170 -14.54 10.25 -12.59
C SER A 170 -13.53 10.10 -13.72
N PRO A 171 -13.90 9.41 -14.82
CA PRO A 171 -13.01 9.22 -15.96
C PRO A 171 -12.76 10.50 -16.77
N VAL A 172 -13.62 11.52 -16.62
CA VAL A 172 -13.48 12.78 -17.34
C VAL A 172 -12.72 13.84 -16.54
N GLN A 173 -12.54 13.62 -15.23
CA GLN A 173 -11.76 14.54 -14.42
C GLN A 173 -10.28 14.41 -14.76
N GLN A 174 -9.68 15.57 -15.03
CA GLN A 174 -8.27 15.67 -15.36
C GLN A 174 -7.46 16.04 -14.12
N GLY A 175 -6.24 15.55 -14.10
CA GLY A 175 -5.20 15.88 -13.15
C GLY A 175 -3.88 16.11 -13.88
N VAL A 176 -2.81 16.30 -13.11
CA VAL A 176 -1.49 16.61 -13.64
C VAL A 176 -0.39 15.89 -12.87
N ILE A 177 0.54 15.27 -13.61
CA ILE A 177 1.80 14.79 -13.03
C ILE A 177 2.87 15.86 -13.23
N ILE A 178 3.28 16.50 -12.15
CA ILE A 178 4.38 17.48 -12.14
C ILE A 178 5.72 16.75 -12.12
N LYS A 179 6.58 17.01 -13.12
CA LYS A 179 7.97 16.54 -13.15
C LYS A 179 8.94 17.72 -13.10
N ARG A 180 9.78 17.74 -12.05
CA ARG A 180 10.78 18.81 -11.79
C ARG A 180 11.63 19.22 -13.00
N LYS A 181 11.91 18.32 -13.95
CA LYS A 181 12.78 18.58 -15.12
C LYS A 181 12.06 18.56 -16.48
N SER A 182 10.81 18.14 -16.56
CA SER A 182 10.14 17.89 -17.85
C SER A 182 8.73 18.49 -17.93
N GLY A 183 8.44 19.46 -17.07
CA GLY A 183 7.15 20.12 -17.01
C GLY A 183 6.02 19.24 -16.50
N GLU A 184 4.81 19.66 -16.87
CA GLU A 184 3.54 19.06 -16.49
C GLU A 184 3.07 18.07 -17.54
N ILE A 185 2.56 16.92 -17.10
CA ILE A 185 1.97 15.91 -17.99
C ILE A 185 0.50 15.76 -17.60
N PRO A 186 -0.45 16.19 -18.46
CA PRO A 186 -1.87 15.95 -18.25
C PRO A 186 -2.15 14.45 -18.10
N CYS A 187 -3.03 14.11 -17.17
CA CYS A 187 -3.45 12.74 -16.95
C CYS A 187 -4.89 12.71 -16.41
N PRO A 188 -5.55 11.54 -16.40
CA PRO A 188 -6.78 11.37 -15.64
C PRO A 188 -6.53 11.55 -14.14
N LEU A 189 -7.48 12.12 -13.40
CA LEU A 189 -7.36 12.37 -11.96
C LEU A 189 -7.01 11.10 -11.17
N ALA A 190 -7.52 9.93 -11.58
CA ALA A 190 -7.18 8.65 -10.99
C ALA A 190 -5.67 8.36 -11.02
N VAL A 191 -4.97 8.78 -12.09
CA VAL A 191 -3.52 8.61 -12.24
C VAL A 191 -2.76 9.50 -11.27
N GLU A 192 -3.17 10.78 -11.16
CA GLU A 192 -2.59 11.71 -10.19
C GLU A 192 -2.80 11.21 -8.76
N ALA A 193 -4.03 10.84 -8.41
CA ALA A 193 -4.38 10.34 -7.10
C ALA A 193 -3.59 9.08 -6.74
N PHE A 194 -3.42 8.15 -7.68
CA PHE A 194 -2.61 6.95 -7.48
C PHE A 194 -1.11 7.28 -7.31
N ALA A 195 -0.59 8.24 -8.08
CA ALA A 195 0.80 8.67 -7.95
C ALA A 195 1.09 9.35 -6.60
N ALA A 196 0.18 10.23 -6.15
CA ALA A 196 0.24 10.83 -4.82
C ALA A 196 0.19 9.75 -3.73
N HIS A 197 -0.71 8.78 -3.88
CA HIS A 197 -0.80 7.60 -3.04
C HIS A 197 0.54 6.86 -2.89
N LEU A 198 1.22 6.52 -3.99
CA LEU A 198 2.52 5.84 -3.95
C LEU A 198 3.57 6.67 -3.19
N SER A 199 3.57 8.00 -3.38
CA SER A 199 4.48 8.89 -2.65
C SER A 199 4.28 8.80 -1.13
N TYR A 200 3.04 8.65 -0.66
CA TYR A 200 2.76 8.52 0.76
C TYR A 200 3.30 7.22 1.36
N ILE A 201 3.18 6.07 0.66
CA ILE A 201 3.80 4.81 1.12
C ILE A 201 5.30 4.99 1.24
N CYS A 202 5.97 5.51 0.20
CA CYS A 202 7.42 5.70 0.22
C CYS A 202 7.86 6.56 1.39
N LYS A 203 7.17 7.68 1.65
CA LYS A 203 7.45 8.55 2.81
C LYS A 203 7.27 7.82 4.14
N TYR A 204 6.27 6.96 4.26
CA TYR A 204 6.09 6.15 5.46
C TYR A 204 7.25 5.18 5.62
N ASP A 205 7.59 4.43 4.57
CA ASP A 205 8.66 3.45 4.61
C ASP A 205 10.00 4.11 4.99
N ASP A 206 10.36 5.23 4.36
CA ASP A 206 11.57 6.00 4.67
C ASP A 206 11.64 6.44 6.14
N LYS A 207 10.49 6.83 6.70
CA LYS A 207 10.41 7.39 8.04
C LYS A 207 10.31 6.32 9.12
N TYR A 208 9.58 5.24 8.88
CA TYR A 208 9.11 4.32 9.91
C TYR A 208 9.68 2.92 9.78
N SER A 209 10.04 2.46 8.58
CA SER A 209 10.51 1.09 8.37
C SER A 209 11.85 0.81 9.05
N LYS A 210 12.70 1.83 9.21
CA LYS A 210 13.96 1.72 9.97
C LYS A 210 13.79 1.51 11.48
N TYR A 211 12.59 1.76 12.02
CA TYR A 211 12.27 1.56 13.44
C TYR A 211 11.61 0.21 13.71
N PHE A 212 11.59 -0.69 12.72
CA PHE A 212 11.15 -2.05 12.96
C PHE A 212 12.20 -2.80 13.77
N ILE A 213 11.74 -3.39 14.87
CA ILE A 213 12.56 -4.21 15.75
C ILE A 213 12.90 -5.48 14.99
N SER A 214 14.15 -5.58 14.56
CA SER A 214 14.73 -6.80 14.00
C SER A 214 15.60 -7.45 15.06
N HIS A 215 15.04 -8.46 15.73
CA HIS A 215 15.80 -9.36 16.59
C HIS A 215 16.03 -10.65 15.80
N LYS A 216 17.27 -11.19 15.72
CA LYS A 216 17.58 -12.49 15.08
C LYS A 216 16.55 -13.54 15.55
N PRO A 217 15.52 -13.83 14.76
CA PRO A 217 14.37 -14.56 15.26
C PRO A 217 14.57 -16.02 14.89
N ASN A 218 14.66 -16.88 15.90
CA ASN A 218 14.80 -18.32 15.67
C ASN A 218 13.47 -18.96 15.24
N LYS A 219 12.34 -18.26 15.45
CA LYS A 219 10.99 -18.74 15.15
C LYS A 219 10.15 -17.68 14.42
N THR A 220 9.26 -18.12 13.52
CA THR A 220 8.37 -17.25 12.73
C THR A 220 7.48 -16.37 13.61
N TRP A 221 6.94 -16.91 14.72
CA TRP A 221 6.07 -16.13 15.61
C TRP A 221 6.80 -14.95 16.26
N GLN A 222 8.11 -15.06 16.52
CA GLN A 222 8.91 -13.95 17.05
C GLN A 222 8.98 -12.81 16.05
N GLN A 223 9.13 -13.13 14.76
CA GLN A 223 9.09 -12.11 13.69
C GLN A 223 7.75 -11.39 13.66
N VAL A 224 6.65 -12.14 13.74
CA VAL A 224 5.29 -11.58 13.75
C VAL A 224 5.07 -10.70 14.99
N PHE A 225 5.51 -11.16 16.16
CA PHE A 225 5.41 -10.41 17.42
C PHE A 225 6.16 -9.07 17.35
N TRP A 226 7.46 -9.09 17.01
CA TRP A 226 8.26 -7.87 16.94
C TRP A 226 7.77 -6.91 15.88
N PHE A 227 7.26 -7.43 14.77
CA PHE A 227 6.63 -6.63 13.74
C PHE A 227 5.35 -5.94 14.24
N ALA A 228 4.47 -6.65 14.95
CA ALA A 228 3.24 -6.08 15.50
C ALA A 228 3.56 -4.97 16.53
N ILE A 229 4.53 -5.21 17.42
CA ILE A 229 5.02 -4.21 18.37
C ILE A 229 5.58 -2.97 17.64
N SER A 230 6.38 -3.18 16.59
CA SER A 230 6.95 -2.08 15.81
C SER A 230 5.87 -1.20 15.16
N ILE A 231 4.82 -1.81 14.60
CA ILE A 231 3.65 -1.08 14.11
C ILE A 231 3.00 -0.30 15.24
N ALA A 232 2.75 -0.93 16.39
CA ALA A 232 2.06 -0.30 17.51
C ALA A 232 2.81 0.96 17.97
N ILE A 233 4.14 0.90 18.11
CA ILE A 233 4.95 2.05 18.51
C ILE A 233 4.94 3.14 17.42
N ASN A 234 5.02 2.77 16.14
CA ASN A 234 4.93 3.74 15.04
C ASN A 234 3.57 4.44 14.99
N ASN A 235 2.49 3.69 15.19
CA ASN A 235 1.13 4.21 15.30
C ASN A 235 0.98 5.12 16.52
N ALA A 236 1.52 4.75 17.68
CA ALA A 236 1.53 5.59 18.88
C ALA A 236 2.24 6.92 18.64
N TYR A 237 3.39 6.92 17.95
CA TYR A 237 4.06 8.15 17.56
C TYR A 237 3.25 9.00 16.57
N ILE A 238 2.52 8.37 15.65
CA ILE A 238 1.60 9.09 14.75
C ILE A 238 0.49 9.78 15.56
N LEU A 239 -0.11 9.10 16.52
CA LEU A 239 -1.13 9.66 17.41
C LEU A 239 -0.56 10.79 18.26
N TYR A 240 0.63 10.61 18.82
CA TYR A 240 1.32 11.65 19.57
C TYR A 240 1.49 12.93 18.75
N LYS A 241 1.98 12.85 17.50
CA LYS A 241 2.09 14.01 16.59
C LYS A 241 0.75 14.70 16.29
N MET A 242 -0.37 13.99 16.47
CA MET A 242 -1.73 14.51 16.25
C MET A 242 -2.38 15.01 17.55
N SER A 243 -1.69 14.89 18.68
CA SER A 243 -2.18 15.30 20.00
C SER A 243 -1.61 16.64 20.44
N GLU A 244 -2.29 17.30 21.38
CA GLU A 244 -1.83 18.55 22.00
C GLU A 244 -0.45 18.43 22.66
N ALA A 245 -0.09 17.25 23.17
CA ALA A 245 1.23 17.02 23.77
C ALA A 245 2.39 17.26 22.80
N TYR A 246 2.17 17.08 21.49
CA TYR A 246 3.19 17.37 20.48
C TYR A 246 3.38 18.87 20.25
N HIS A 247 2.37 19.69 20.53
CA HIS A 247 2.50 21.14 20.48
C HIS A 247 3.32 21.68 21.65
N VAL A 248 3.26 21.02 22.81
CA VAL A 248 4.05 21.36 24.00
C VAL A 248 5.51 20.93 23.86
N THR A 249 5.76 19.68 23.49
CA THR A 249 7.11 19.16 23.29
C THR A 249 7.14 18.36 22.01
N ARG A 250 8.12 18.60 21.13
CA ARG A 250 8.19 17.95 19.81
C ARG A 250 9.28 16.88 19.78
N TYR A 251 8.96 15.67 20.20
CA TYR A 251 9.90 14.57 20.06
C TYR A 251 10.03 14.09 18.61
N SER A 252 11.26 13.86 18.18
CA SER A 252 11.54 13.02 17.01
C SER A 252 11.08 11.58 17.27
N ARG A 253 10.95 10.78 16.21
CA ARG A 253 10.56 9.37 16.35
C ARG A 253 11.54 8.58 17.22
N ALA A 254 12.83 8.90 17.16
CA ALA A 254 13.86 8.27 17.98
C ALA A 254 13.72 8.62 19.46
N GLN A 255 13.62 9.92 19.79
CA GLN A 255 13.40 10.41 21.16
C GLN A 255 12.12 9.84 21.77
N PHE A 256 11.03 9.78 21.01
CA PHE A 256 9.79 9.15 21.45
C PHE A 256 9.98 7.67 21.80
N GLY A 257 10.76 6.93 20.98
CA GLY A 257 11.06 5.53 21.24
C GLY A 257 11.92 5.33 22.49
N GLU A 258 12.93 6.15 22.68
CA GLU A 258 13.79 6.11 23.88
C GLU A 258 12.97 6.38 25.16
N ARG A 259 12.12 7.41 25.13
CA ARG A 259 11.25 7.76 26.26
C ARG A 259 10.28 6.63 26.58
N LEU A 260 9.64 6.05 25.57
CA LEU A 260 8.75 4.91 25.74
C LEU A 260 9.46 3.73 26.42
N VAL A 261 10.72 3.45 26.06
CA VAL A 261 11.50 2.40 26.71
C VAL A 261 11.76 2.73 28.18
N LYS A 262 12.14 3.97 28.52
CA LYS A 262 12.34 4.40 29.91
C LYS A 262 11.06 4.27 30.75
N GLU A 263 9.92 4.71 30.21
CA GLU A 263 8.61 4.59 30.86
C GLU A 263 8.22 3.13 31.11
N LEU A 264 8.39 2.26 30.11
CA LEU A 264 8.09 0.83 30.25
C LEU A 264 9.00 0.11 31.27
N LEU A 265 10.22 0.63 31.49
CA LEU A 265 11.16 0.11 32.48
C LEU A 265 10.97 0.76 33.87
N GLY A 266 10.06 1.73 34.02
CA GLY A 266 9.87 2.47 35.28
C GLY A 266 11.05 3.37 35.64
N LEU A 267 11.86 3.78 34.66
CA LEU A 267 13.07 4.59 34.85
C LEU A 267 12.77 6.10 34.79
N GLU A 268 11.62 6.56 35.27
CA GLU A 268 11.25 7.98 35.15
C GLU A 268 12.29 8.92 35.80
N ASP A 269 12.67 9.95 35.05
CA ASP A 269 13.33 11.14 35.59
C ASP A 269 12.33 11.89 36.47
N THR A 270 12.47 11.73 37.79
CA THR A 270 11.78 12.50 38.83
C THR A 270 12.32 13.93 38.92
N SER A 271 12.33 14.67 37.80
CA SER A 271 12.65 16.10 37.82
C SER A 271 11.41 16.91 37.43
N PRO A 272 10.85 17.72 38.34
CA PRO A 272 9.82 18.69 37.98
C PRO A 272 10.43 19.67 36.98
N SER A 273 9.77 19.86 35.84
CA SER A 273 10.05 21.01 34.99
C SER A 273 9.50 22.24 35.72
N HIS A 274 10.40 23.02 36.32
CA HIS A 274 10.09 24.33 36.90
C HIS A 274 9.67 25.35 35.84
#